data_AF-A0A6G8AZV7-F1
#
_entry.id   AF-A0A6G8AZV7-F1
#
_cell.length_a   1.000
_cell.length_b   1.000
_cell.length_c   1.000
_cell.angle_alpha   90.00
_cell.angle_beta   90.00
_cell.angle_gamma   90.00
#
_symmetry.space_group_name_H-M   'P 1'
#
loop_
_entity.id
_entity.type
_entity.pdbx_description
1 polymer ?
#
loop_
_entity_poly.entity_id
_entity_poly.type
_entity_poly.pdbx_seq_one_letter_code
_entity_poly.pdbx_strand_id
1 'polypeptide(L)'
;MKYDLKKENIFKATRKPAALLRPSVKVLSLIGQGDPNQPGFAVDVKALYAAAYAVKMKYKQSKHGNEYDDYVVPPLQGYWSISKQAQQKSQWSKSDLIYRLELQVPDFVSDTFINDQLDDVKENKSDIPRLNDVKLHVVDSVPVVHVMHVGSYDDEHTSFQIIQDYLDLNDLIRTSKNHREIYLSDARRTAPDKLKTILEVAVQKKV
;
A
#
# COMPACT_ATOMS: atom_id res chain seq x y z
N MET A 1 8.98 -22.09 -8.59
CA MET A 1 7.97 -21.40 -9.42
C MET A 1 7.90 -19.92 -9.04
N LYS A 2 7.37 -19.04 -9.92
CA LYS A 2 7.21 -17.62 -9.60
C LYS A 2 5.83 -17.33 -8.99
N TYR A 3 5.81 -16.84 -7.76
CA TYR A 3 4.59 -16.41 -7.07
C TYR A 3 4.14 -15.02 -7.54
N ASP A 4 2.82 -14.80 -7.68
CA ASP A 4 2.26 -13.48 -8.01
C ASP A 4 1.12 -13.12 -7.05
N LEU A 5 1.44 -12.23 -6.11
CA LEU A 5 0.51 -11.69 -5.10
C LEU A 5 -0.75 -11.07 -5.73
N LYS A 6 -0.65 -10.53 -6.95
CA LYS A 6 -1.82 -9.91 -7.62
C LYS A 6 -2.95 -10.90 -7.92
N LYS A 7 -2.69 -12.21 -7.80
CA LYS A 7 -3.70 -13.26 -7.95
C LYS A 7 -4.57 -13.44 -6.70
N GLU A 8 -4.18 -12.86 -5.57
CA GLU A 8 -4.97 -12.87 -4.33
C GLU A 8 -6.17 -11.93 -4.40
N ASN A 9 -7.20 -12.21 -3.60
CA ASN A 9 -8.47 -11.47 -3.62
C ASN A 9 -8.31 -10.00 -3.20
N ILE A 10 -7.34 -9.69 -2.33
CA ILE A 10 -7.09 -8.31 -1.88
C ILE A 10 -6.62 -7.37 -3.00
N PHE A 11 -6.10 -7.92 -4.10
CA PHE A 11 -5.69 -7.18 -5.30
C PHE A 11 -6.74 -7.21 -6.42
N LYS A 12 -7.92 -7.80 -6.17
CA LYS A 12 -9.02 -7.91 -7.13
C LYS A 12 -10.20 -7.09 -6.64
N ALA A 13 -10.42 -5.94 -7.26
CA ALA A 13 -11.63 -5.14 -7.05
C ALA A 13 -12.36 -4.90 -8.38
N THR A 14 -13.66 -4.62 -8.28
CA THR A 14 -14.48 -4.20 -9.42
C THR A 14 -14.97 -2.78 -9.18
N ARG A 15 -15.63 -2.16 -10.17
CA ARG A 15 -16.30 -0.87 -9.98
C ARG A 15 -17.48 -0.93 -9.00
N LYS A 16 -17.91 -2.14 -8.62
CA LYS A 16 -18.88 -2.34 -7.55
C LYS A 16 -18.12 -2.54 -6.22
N PRO A 17 -18.49 -1.82 -5.16
CA PRO A 17 -17.90 -1.99 -3.84
C PRO A 17 -18.20 -3.39 -3.31
N ALA A 18 -17.24 -3.95 -2.57
CA ALA A 18 -17.36 -5.26 -1.94
C ALA A 18 -16.71 -5.25 -0.56
N ALA A 19 -17.36 -5.90 0.40
CA ALA A 19 -16.78 -6.16 1.71
C ALA A 19 -15.91 -7.43 1.69
N LEU A 20 -14.77 -7.39 2.36
CA LEU A 20 -13.94 -8.58 2.61
C LEU A 20 -13.20 -8.46 3.94
N LEU A 21 -12.75 -9.59 4.46
CA LEU A 21 -11.76 -9.62 5.53
C LEU A 21 -10.37 -9.61 4.90
N ARG A 22 -9.63 -8.51 5.07
CA ARG A 22 -8.25 -8.47 4.60
C ARG A 22 -7.40 -9.26 5.60
N PRO A 23 -6.63 -10.27 5.18
CA PRO A 23 -5.80 -11.04 6.10
C PRO A 23 -4.66 -10.19 6.66
N SER A 24 -4.02 -10.73 7.70
CA SER A 24 -2.73 -10.21 8.16
C SER A 24 -1.68 -10.42 7.07
N VAL A 25 -0.84 -9.43 6.82
CA VAL A 25 0.18 -9.47 5.76
C VAL A 25 1.49 -8.85 6.24
N LYS A 26 2.59 -9.36 5.67
CA LYS A 26 3.92 -8.76 5.85
C LYS A 26 4.20 -7.76 4.74
N VAL A 27 4.70 -6.59 5.12
CA VAL A 27 5.03 -5.52 4.18
C VAL A 27 6.39 -4.93 4.52
N LEU A 28 7.12 -4.52 3.48
CA LEU A 28 8.11 -3.47 3.64
C LEU A 28 7.36 -2.14 3.68
N SER A 29 7.69 -1.30 4.64
CA SER A 29 6.98 -0.04 4.87
C SER A 29 7.93 1.14 5.05
N LEU A 30 7.45 2.32 4.67
CA LEU A 30 8.11 3.60 4.90
C LEU A 30 7.05 4.65 5.24
N ILE A 31 7.25 5.40 6.32
CA ILE A 31 6.36 6.49 6.74
C ILE A 31 6.90 7.81 6.19
N GLY A 32 6.03 8.59 5.55
CA GLY A 32 6.35 9.91 5.04
C GLY A 32 5.24 10.91 5.35
N GLN A 33 5.51 12.16 4.98
CA GLN A 33 4.61 13.28 5.18
C GLN A 33 4.71 14.21 3.98
N GLY A 34 3.61 14.89 3.68
CA GLY A 34 3.54 15.97 2.71
C GLY A 34 2.80 15.60 1.45
N ASP A 35 2.80 16.56 0.52
CA ASP A 35 2.07 16.47 -0.73
C ASP A 35 2.75 15.43 -1.67
N PRO A 36 2.03 14.39 -2.14
CA PRO A 36 2.58 13.37 -3.04
C PRO A 36 3.06 13.92 -4.39
N ASN A 37 2.67 15.14 -4.74
CA ASN A 37 3.12 15.80 -5.96
C ASN A 37 4.50 16.46 -5.82
N GLN A 38 5.08 16.45 -4.62
CA GLN A 38 6.39 17.03 -4.35
C GLN A 38 7.51 15.99 -4.46
N PRO A 39 8.75 16.41 -4.78
CA PRO A 39 9.87 15.49 -5.00
C PRO A 39 10.15 14.51 -3.85
N GLY A 40 9.84 14.88 -2.60
CA GLY A 40 10.04 14.03 -1.43
C GLY A 40 9.28 12.70 -1.52
N PHE A 41 8.07 12.69 -2.08
CA PHE A 41 7.31 11.46 -2.25
C PHE A 41 7.99 10.48 -3.21
N ALA A 42 8.57 10.98 -4.30
CA ALA A 42 9.31 10.14 -5.25
C ALA A 42 10.59 9.55 -4.62
N VAL A 43 11.24 10.27 -3.71
CA VAL A 43 12.38 9.76 -2.92
C VAL A 43 11.94 8.59 -2.03
N ASP A 44 10.83 8.75 -1.32
CA ASP A 44 10.25 7.74 -0.43
C ASP A 44 9.88 6.46 -1.20
N VAL A 45 9.21 6.61 -2.35
CA VAL A 45 8.88 5.50 -3.24
C VAL A 45 10.14 4.79 -3.76
N LYS A 46 11.18 5.56 -4.16
CA LYS A 46 12.45 5.00 -4.66
C LYS A 46 13.16 4.17 -3.59
N ALA A 47 13.21 4.67 -2.35
CA ALA A 47 13.81 3.95 -1.22
C ALA A 47 13.10 2.62 -0.95
N LEU A 48 11.77 2.65 -0.92
CA LEU A 48 10.95 1.47 -0.68
C LEU A 48 11.14 0.41 -1.77
N TYR A 49 11.16 0.80 -3.05
CA TYR A 49 11.42 -0.14 -4.14
C TYR A 49 12.85 -0.68 -4.12
N ALA A 50 13.85 0.14 -3.76
CA ALA A 50 15.23 -0.33 -3.65
C ALA A 50 15.36 -1.48 -2.64
N ALA A 51 14.73 -1.35 -1.47
CA ALA A 51 14.65 -2.40 -0.47
C ALA A 51 13.88 -3.64 -0.98
N ALA A 52 12.68 -3.44 -1.55
CA ALA A 52 11.84 -4.55 -2.02
C ALA A 52 12.52 -5.39 -3.10
N TYR A 53 13.19 -4.76 -4.05
CA TYR A 53 13.95 -5.48 -5.08
C TYR A 53 15.20 -6.16 -4.53
N ALA A 54 15.87 -5.59 -3.51
CA ALA A 54 17.00 -6.25 -2.87
C ALA A 54 16.56 -7.57 -2.20
N VAL A 55 15.53 -7.52 -1.35
CA VAL A 55 14.95 -8.72 -0.69
C VAL A 55 14.54 -9.75 -1.75
N LYS A 56 13.82 -9.33 -2.78
CA LYS A 56 13.38 -10.21 -3.87
C LYS A 56 14.54 -10.88 -4.60
N MET A 57 15.55 -10.11 -5.01
CA MET A 57 16.67 -10.65 -5.79
C MET A 57 17.46 -11.65 -4.96
N LYS A 58 17.70 -11.35 -3.68
CA LYS A 58 18.41 -12.25 -2.77
C LYS A 58 17.62 -13.53 -2.52
N TYR A 59 16.30 -13.44 -2.33
CA TYR A 59 15.42 -14.62 -2.18
C TYR A 59 15.49 -15.53 -3.41
N LYS A 60 15.53 -14.91 -4.60
CA LYS A 60 15.67 -15.66 -5.85
C LYS A 60 17.03 -16.37 -5.98
N GLN A 61 18.09 -15.77 -5.46
CA GLN A 61 19.44 -16.31 -5.53
C GLN A 61 19.70 -17.43 -4.52
N SER A 62 19.08 -17.38 -3.34
CA SER A 62 19.29 -18.34 -2.25
C SER A 62 18.70 -19.73 -2.51
N LYS A 63 17.82 -19.89 -3.52
CA LYS A 63 17.25 -21.19 -3.95
C LYS A 63 16.79 -22.06 -2.78
N HIS A 64 15.87 -21.54 -1.98
CA HIS A 64 15.39 -22.14 -0.72
C HIS A 64 14.77 -23.55 -0.79
N GLY A 65 14.70 -24.19 -1.96
CA GLY A 65 14.10 -25.52 -2.13
C GLY A 65 12.57 -25.56 -1.93
N ASN A 66 11.93 -24.40 -1.77
CA ASN A 66 10.49 -24.25 -1.59
C ASN A 66 9.74 -24.35 -2.93
N GLU A 67 8.41 -24.47 -2.85
CA GLU A 67 7.51 -24.44 -4.02
C GLU A 67 7.75 -23.19 -4.90
N TYR A 68 7.95 -22.05 -4.25
CA TYR A 68 8.26 -20.76 -4.89
C TYR A 68 9.71 -20.35 -4.62
N ASP A 69 10.43 -20.04 -5.70
CA ASP A 69 11.82 -19.60 -5.71
C ASP A 69 11.96 -18.16 -6.24
N ASP A 70 10.85 -17.55 -6.66
CA ASP A 70 10.77 -16.15 -7.09
C ASP A 70 9.36 -15.63 -6.79
N TYR A 71 9.20 -14.31 -6.76
CA TYR A 71 7.88 -13.68 -6.68
C TYR A 71 7.80 -12.43 -7.58
N VAL A 72 6.64 -11.79 -7.67
CA VAL A 72 6.46 -10.49 -8.31
C VAL A 72 6.38 -9.45 -7.22
N VAL A 73 7.15 -8.35 -7.31
CA VAL A 73 6.92 -7.19 -6.42
C VAL A 73 5.51 -6.67 -6.70
N PRO A 74 4.63 -6.62 -5.69
CA PRO A 74 3.24 -6.22 -5.89
C PRO A 74 3.12 -4.73 -6.22
N PRO A 75 1.93 -4.28 -6.62
CA PRO A 75 1.58 -2.87 -6.69
C PRO A 75 1.96 -2.11 -5.40
N LEU A 76 2.37 -0.85 -5.56
CA LEU A 76 2.55 0.05 -4.42
C LEU A 76 1.22 0.22 -3.69
N GLN A 77 1.29 0.30 -2.36
CA GLN A 77 0.15 0.57 -1.51
C GLN A 77 0.44 1.82 -0.69
N GLY A 78 -0.55 2.70 -0.55
CA GLY A 78 -0.48 3.90 0.27
C GLY A 78 -1.58 3.90 1.31
N TYR A 79 -1.21 3.98 2.59
CA TYR A 79 -2.16 4.32 3.65
C TYR A 79 -2.10 5.81 3.89
N TRP A 80 -3.26 6.45 3.82
CA TRP A 80 -3.38 7.90 3.87
C TRP A 80 -4.14 8.35 5.11
N SER A 81 -3.61 9.40 5.72
CA SER A 81 -4.20 10.10 6.86
C SER A 81 -3.76 11.56 6.84
N ILE A 82 -4.26 12.35 7.76
CA ILE A 82 -3.80 13.73 7.99
C ILE A 82 -3.13 13.84 9.35
N SER A 83 -2.19 14.77 9.49
CA SER A 83 -1.47 15.00 10.75
C SER A 83 -2.44 15.31 11.90
N LYS A 84 -2.09 14.94 13.14
CA LYS A 84 -2.92 15.25 14.33
C LYS A 84 -3.21 16.76 14.43
N GLN A 85 -2.25 17.59 14.06
CA GLN A 85 -2.41 19.04 14.04
C GLN A 85 -3.45 19.48 13.00
N ALA A 86 -3.43 18.87 11.80
CA ALA A 86 -4.42 19.15 10.76
C ALA A 86 -5.83 18.64 11.11
N GLN A 87 -5.94 17.54 11.86
CA GLN A 87 -7.22 17.06 12.38
C GLN A 87 -7.90 18.06 13.33
N GLN A 88 -7.12 18.91 13.99
CA GLN A 88 -7.60 19.95 14.90
C GLN A 88 -7.91 21.28 14.20
N LYS A 89 -7.49 21.44 12.94
CA LYS A 89 -7.74 22.65 12.14
C LYS A 89 -9.04 22.49 11.34
N SER A 90 -9.75 23.60 11.12
CA SER A 90 -10.93 23.63 10.22
C SER A 90 -10.56 23.48 8.75
N GLN A 91 -9.30 23.71 8.38
CA GLN A 91 -8.77 23.57 7.02
C GLN A 91 -7.41 22.88 7.06
N TRP A 92 -7.17 22.00 6.09
CA TRP A 92 -5.92 21.29 5.87
C TRP A 92 -5.58 21.29 4.38
N SER A 93 -4.32 21.04 4.04
CA SER A 93 -3.87 20.97 2.64
C SER A 93 -3.05 19.70 2.38
N LYS A 94 -2.70 19.42 1.11
CA LYS A 94 -1.91 18.22 0.76
C LYS A 94 -0.59 18.12 1.54
N SER A 95 -0.01 19.23 2.04
CA SER A 95 1.19 19.21 2.88
C SER A 95 0.98 18.61 4.28
N ASP A 96 -0.27 18.52 4.74
CA ASP A 96 -0.63 17.94 6.03
C ASP A 96 -0.84 16.43 5.98
N LEU A 97 -0.75 15.83 4.78
CA LEU A 97 -0.90 14.38 4.60
C LEU A 97 0.22 13.64 5.32
N ILE A 98 -0.16 12.59 6.04
CA ILE A 98 0.74 11.59 6.60
C ILE A 98 0.42 10.29 5.90
N TYR A 99 1.45 9.64 5.35
CA TYR A 99 1.28 8.40 4.62
C TYR A 99 2.23 7.32 5.09
N ARG A 100 1.80 6.07 4.91
CA ARG A 100 2.65 4.89 5.01
C ARG A 100 2.61 4.16 3.68
N LEU A 101 3.74 4.15 2.99
CA LEU A 101 3.92 3.40 1.76
C LEU A 101 4.27 1.96 2.10
N GLU A 102 3.70 1.02 1.36
CA GLU A 102 3.87 -0.40 1.60
C GLU A 102 4.06 -1.20 0.31
N LEU A 103 4.92 -2.21 0.37
CA LEU A 103 5.04 -3.28 -0.61
C LEU A 103 4.96 -4.62 0.12
N GLN A 104 3.93 -5.41 -0.19
CA GLN A 104 3.71 -6.71 0.44
C GLN A 104 4.80 -7.71 0.05
N VAL A 105 5.22 -8.50 1.03
CA VAL A 105 6.17 -9.61 0.87
C VAL A 105 5.39 -10.91 1.07
N PRO A 106 5.57 -11.94 0.21
CA PRO A 106 4.89 -13.22 0.40
C PRO A 106 5.22 -13.88 1.74
N ASP A 107 4.27 -14.61 2.32
CA ASP A 107 4.42 -15.18 3.66
C ASP A 107 5.54 -16.22 3.77
N PHE A 108 5.84 -16.91 2.67
CA PHE A 108 6.93 -17.89 2.59
C PHE A 108 8.33 -17.28 2.69
N VAL A 109 8.47 -15.95 2.59
CA VAL A 109 9.74 -15.26 2.84
C VAL A 109 9.81 -14.97 4.33
N SER A 110 10.74 -15.61 5.06
CA SER A 110 10.80 -15.48 6.52
C SER A 110 11.20 -14.06 6.96
N ASP A 111 10.71 -13.66 8.13
CA ASP A 111 10.98 -12.35 8.72
C ASP A 111 12.47 -12.16 8.98
N THR A 112 13.17 -13.23 9.38
CA THR A 112 14.64 -13.24 9.53
C THR A 112 15.32 -12.92 8.20
N PHE A 113 14.95 -13.60 7.13
CA PHE A 113 15.51 -13.36 5.81
C PHE A 113 15.25 -11.93 5.35
N ILE A 114 14.04 -11.41 5.55
CA ILE A 114 13.69 -10.04 5.18
C ILE A 114 14.59 -9.05 5.93
N ASN A 115 14.73 -9.19 7.26
CA ASN A 115 15.53 -8.28 8.06
C ASN A 115 17.02 -8.36 7.68
N ASP A 116 17.59 -9.55 7.53
CA ASP A 116 18.99 -9.72 7.10
C ASP A 116 19.27 -9.00 5.76
N GLN A 117 18.33 -9.10 4.81
CA GLN A 117 18.50 -8.44 3.50
C GLN A 117 18.20 -6.92 3.56
N LEU A 118 17.39 -6.46 4.50
CA LEU A 118 17.21 -5.03 4.78
C LEU A 118 18.49 -4.43 5.35
N ASP A 119 19.17 -5.12 6.25
CA ASP A 119 20.43 -4.66 6.83
C ASP A 119 21.54 -4.65 5.77
N ASP A 120 21.69 -5.74 4.99
CA ASP A 120 22.64 -5.82 3.86
C ASP A 120 22.45 -4.67 2.85
N VAL A 121 21.21 -4.37 2.44
CA VAL A 121 20.98 -3.30 1.45
C VAL A 121 21.23 -1.91 2.04
N LYS A 122 20.93 -1.69 3.33
CA LYS A 122 21.18 -0.40 3.99
C LYS A 122 22.67 -0.12 4.13
N GLU A 123 23.47 -1.13 4.44
CA GLU A 123 24.93 -1.01 4.51
C GLU A 123 25.54 -0.75 3.13
N ASN A 124 25.11 -1.51 2.11
CA ASN A 124 25.72 -1.46 0.78
C ASN A 124 25.19 -0.35 -0.14
N LYS A 125 24.04 0.27 0.19
CA LYS A 125 23.41 1.34 -0.62
C LYS A 125 23.04 2.55 0.22
N SER A 126 23.97 2.96 1.08
CA SER A 126 23.82 4.11 1.97
C SER A 126 23.66 5.45 1.24
N ASP A 127 23.95 5.49 -0.06
CA ASP A 127 23.71 6.64 -0.95
C ASP A 127 22.23 6.85 -1.29
N ILE A 128 21.37 5.84 -1.12
CA ILE A 128 19.93 5.95 -1.38
C ILE A 128 19.26 6.66 -0.19
N PRO A 129 18.72 7.89 -0.39
CA PRO A 129 18.05 8.60 0.70
C PRO A 129 16.85 7.82 1.23
N ARG A 130 16.54 7.98 2.52
CA ARG A 130 15.41 7.33 3.22
C ARG A 130 15.46 5.80 3.28
N LEU A 131 16.48 5.13 2.74
CA LEU A 131 16.55 3.65 2.76
C LEU A 131 16.58 3.08 4.19
N ASN A 132 17.25 3.77 5.12
CA ASN A 132 17.28 3.39 6.54
C ASN A 132 15.91 3.46 7.23
N ASP A 133 14.96 4.20 6.65
CA ASP A 133 13.61 4.32 7.19
C ASP A 133 12.68 3.17 6.76
N VAL A 134 13.12 2.35 5.80
CA VAL A 134 12.36 1.17 5.36
C VAL A 134 12.45 0.07 6.41
N LYS A 135 11.29 -0.45 6.83
CA LYS A 135 11.18 -1.48 7.88
C LYS A 135 10.20 -2.57 7.47
N LEU A 136 10.45 -3.80 7.94
CA LEU A 136 9.44 -4.84 7.96
C LEU A 136 8.33 -4.43 8.95
N HIS A 137 7.09 -4.55 8.51
CA HIS A 137 5.90 -4.28 9.30
C HIS A 137 4.86 -5.37 9.04
N VAL A 138 4.16 -5.79 10.09
CA VAL A 138 3.01 -6.70 9.97
C VAL A 138 1.75 -5.86 10.06
N VAL A 139 0.91 -5.93 9.03
CA VAL A 139 -0.38 -5.26 9.02
C VAL A 139 -1.43 -6.27 9.45
N ASP A 140 -2.16 -5.95 10.51
CA ASP A 140 -3.19 -6.83 11.05
C ASP A 140 -4.35 -7.06 10.07
N SER A 141 -5.02 -8.18 10.31
CA SER A 141 -6.28 -8.53 9.67
C SER A 141 -7.36 -7.52 10.04
N VAL A 142 -8.14 -7.06 9.06
CA VAL A 142 -9.19 -6.06 9.30
C VAL A 142 -10.34 -6.19 8.30
N PRO A 143 -11.61 -6.02 8.73
CA PRO A 143 -12.73 -5.92 7.81
C PRO A 143 -12.65 -4.62 7.00
N VAL A 144 -12.81 -4.74 5.69
CA VAL A 144 -12.70 -3.60 4.77
C VAL A 144 -13.81 -3.63 3.73
N VAL A 145 -14.07 -2.47 3.15
CA VAL A 145 -14.78 -2.33 1.88
C VAL A 145 -13.83 -1.73 0.87
N HIS A 146 -13.77 -2.33 -0.32
CA HIS A 146 -12.95 -1.83 -1.41
C HIS A 146 -13.73 -1.62 -2.71
N VAL A 147 -13.24 -0.73 -3.57
CA VAL A 147 -13.78 -0.49 -4.91
C VAL A 147 -12.65 -0.15 -5.88
N MET A 148 -12.80 -0.51 -7.14
CA MET A 148 -11.91 -0.07 -8.22
C MET A 148 -12.30 1.33 -8.66
N HIS A 149 -11.41 2.29 -8.40
CA HIS A 149 -11.41 3.59 -9.05
C HIS A 149 -10.72 3.49 -10.42
N VAL A 150 -11.35 4.08 -11.45
CA VAL A 150 -10.75 4.24 -12.78
C VAL A 150 -10.85 5.71 -13.18
N GLY A 151 -9.73 6.40 -13.21
CA GLY A 151 -9.69 7.85 -13.42
C GLY A 151 -8.55 8.53 -12.65
N SER A 152 -8.53 9.86 -12.69
CA SER A 152 -7.54 10.68 -12.00
C SER A 152 -7.68 10.57 -10.47
N TYR A 153 -6.58 10.68 -9.74
CA TYR A 153 -6.60 10.71 -8.26
C TYR A 153 -7.47 11.85 -7.71
N ASP A 154 -7.62 12.97 -8.44
CA ASP A 154 -8.47 14.09 -8.02
C ASP A 154 -9.99 13.73 -8.08
N ASP A 155 -10.35 12.69 -8.85
CA ASP A 155 -11.73 12.22 -9.02
C ASP A 155 -12.14 11.12 -8.02
N GLU A 156 -11.24 10.69 -7.14
CA GLU A 156 -11.48 9.60 -6.18
C GLU A 156 -12.66 9.85 -5.25
N HIS A 157 -13.00 11.13 -5.01
CA HIS A 157 -14.17 11.52 -4.22
C HIS A 157 -15.46 10.84 -4.71
N THR A 158 -15.60 10.64 -6.03
CA THR A 158 -16.74 9.92 -6.62
C THR A 158 -16.81 8.45 -6.18
N SER A 159 -15.65 7.79 -6.06
CA SER A 159 -15.54 6.39 -5.67
C SER A 159 -15.69 6.23 -4.15
N PHE A 160 -15.25 7.21 -3.37
CA PHE A 160 -15.56 7.26 -1.93
C PHE A 160 -17.05 7.46 -1.66
N GLN A 161 -17.78 8.21 -2.50
CA GLN A 161 -19.24 8.29 -2.39
C GLN A 161 -19.91 6.93 -2.64
N ILE A 162 -19.45 6.20 -3.68
CA ILE A 162 -19.94 4.83 -3.95
C ILE A 162 -19.68 3.89 -2.76
N ILE A 163 -18.51 3.99 -2.11
CA ILE A 163 -18.23 3.27 -0.87
C ILE A 163 -19.24 3.67 0.20
N GLN A 164 -19.45 4.98 0.42
CA GLN A 164 -20.36 5.49 1.45
C GLN A 164 -21.78 4.96 1.27
N ASP A 165 -22.33 5.02 0.06
CA ASP A 165 -23.66 4.50 -0.26
C ASP A 165 -23.78 2.99 0.04
N TYR A 166 -22.71 2.23 -0.25
CA TYR A 166 -22.65 0.80 0.10
C TYR A 166 -22.62 0.58 1.61
N LEU A 167 -21.88 1.39 2.37
CA LEU A 167 -21.83 1.27 3.82
C LEU A 167 -23.20 1.51 4.45
N ASP A 168 -23.90 2.56 4.00
CA ASP A 168 -25.23 2.92 4.50
C ASP A 168 -26.27 1.84 4.19
N LEU A 169 -26.19 1.20 3.03
CA LEU A 169 -27.09 0.10 2.64
C LEU A 169 -26.84 -1.20 3.44
N ASN A 170 -25.63 -1.39 3.98
CA ASN A 170 -25.21 -2.64 4.62
C ASN A 170 -25.00 -2.52 6.14
N ASP A 171 -25.49 -1.45 6.76
CA ASP A 171 -25.31 -1.17 8.20
C ASP A 171 -23.85 -1.21 8.63
N LEU A 172 -22.96 -0.67 7.79
CA LEU A 172 -21.53 -0.55 8.07
C LEU A 172 -21.16 0.91 8.32
N ILE A 173 -20.11 1.11 9.11
CA ILE A 173 -19.48 2.41 9.32
C ILE A 173 -17.97 2.29 9.18
N ARG A 174 -17.31 3.36 8.73
CA ARG A 174 -15.85 3.42 8.71
C ARG A 174 -15.31 3.46 10.14
N THR A 175 -14.21 2.76 10.40
CA THR A 175 -13.52 2.83 11.71
C THR A 175 -12.70 4.10 11.86
N SER A 176 -12.35 4.76 10.75
CA SER A 176 -11.67 6.06 10.74
C SER A 176 -11.83 6.77 9.39
N LYS A 177 -11.35 8.02 9.31
CA LYS A 177 -11.24 8.77 8.05
C LYS A 177 -10.06 8.31 7.19
N ASN A 178 -9.19 7.44 7.69
CA ASN A 178 -8.07 6.93 6.93
C ASN A 178 -8.57 5.99 5.83
N HIS A 179 -7.75 5.86 4.80
CA HIS A 179 -8.01 4.95 3.68
C HIS A 179 -6.71 4.35 3.17
N ARG A 180 -6.85 3.29 2.37
CA ARG A 180 -5.76 2.66 1.65
C ARG A 180 -6.02 2.75 0.15
N GLU A 181 -4.96 3.00 -0.59
CA GLU A 181 -4.90 2.95 -2.04
C GLU A 181 -3.96 1.84 -2.49
N ILE A 182 -4.33 1.10 -3.54
CA ILE A 182 -3.48 0.11 -4.21
C ILE A 182 -3.33 0.53 -5.67
N TYR A 183 -2.13 0.95 -6.06
CA TYR A 183 -1.87 1.54 -7.38
C TYR A 183 -1.57 0.46 -8.43
N LEU A 184 -2.60 -0.03 -9.10
CA LEU A 184 -2.46 -1.10 -10.11
C LEU A 184 -1.83 -0.61 -11.42
N SER A 185 -1.88 0.71 -11.66
CA SER A 185 -1.29 1.37 -12.83
C SER A 185 -0.05 2.15 -12.45
N ASP A 186 0.91 2.22 -13.37
CA ASP A 186 2.06 3.13 -13.24
C ASP A 186 1.66 4.52 -13.75
N ALA A 187 1.49 5.48 -12.83
CA ALA A 187 1.07 6.85 -13.13
C ALA A 187 1.99 7.58 -14.12
N ARG A 188 3.25 7.15 -14.26
CA ARG A 188 4.21 7.74 -15.21
C ARG A 188 4.00 7.26 -16.65
N ARG A 189 3.23 6.18 -16.82
CA ARG A 189 3.07 5.48 -18.11
C ARG A 189 1.62 5.39 -18.57
N THR A 190 0.68 5.66 -17.68
CA THR A 190 -0.76 5.52 -17.92
C THR A 190 -1.40 6.89 -17.88
N ALA A 191 -2.22 7.20 -18.89
CA ALA A 191 -2.99 8.45 -18.93
C ALA A 191 -3.95 8.53 -17.71
N PRO A 192 -4.19 9.74 -17.14
CA PRO A 192 -4.99 9.90 -15.93
C PRO A 192 -6.38 9.23 -15.98
N ASP A 193 -7.07 9.31 -17.11
CA ASP A 193 -8.40 8.71 -17.34
C ASP A 193 -8.40 7.16 -17.34
N LYS A 194 -7.23 6.54 -17.40
CA LYS A 194 -7.04 5.08 -17.47
C LYS A 194 -6.34 4.50 -16.25
N LEU A 195 -5.96 5.34 -15.27
CA LEU A 195 -5.38 4.86 -14.03
C LEU A 195 -6.37 3.95 -13.32
N LYS A 196 -5.83 2.90 -12.71
CA LYS A 196 -6.60 1.94 -11.91
C LYS A 196 -6.02 1.92 -10.50
N THR A 197 -6.86 2.26 -9.54
CA THR A 197 -6.52 2.28 -8.12
C THR A 197 -7.61 1.55 -7.36
N ILE A 198 -7.25 0.64 -6.47
CA ILE A 198 -8.23 0.09 -5.52
C ILE A 198 -8.26 1.05 -4.33
N LEU A 199 -9.43 1.62 -4.05
CA LEU A 199 -9.68 2.39 -2.84
C LEU A 199 -10.27 1.46 -1.79
N GLU A 200 -9.76 1.50 -0.58
CA GLU A 200 -10.17 0.64 0.52
C GLU A 200 -10.33 1.46 1.81
N VAL A 201 -11.39 1.17 2.56
CA VAL A 201 -11.64 1.73 3.89
C VAL A 201 -11.87 0.62 4.90
N ALA A 202 -11.34 0.78 6.11
CA ALA A 202 -11.62 -0.13 7.22
C ALA A 202 -13.01 0.13 7.80
N VAL A 203 -13.75 -0.95 8.09
CA VAL A 203 -15.17 -0.87 8.46
C VAL A 203 -15.49 -1.74 9.68
N GLN A 204 -16.61 -1.42 10.32
CA GLN A 204 -17.24 -2.22 11.34
C GLN A 204 -18.77 -2.14 11.20
N LYS A 205 -19.51 -3.01 11.87
CA LYS A 205 -20.97 -2.89 11.94
C LYS A 205 -21.37 -1.62 12.69
N LYS A 206 -22.44 -0.99 12.24
CA LYS A 206 -23.14 0.06 12.98
C LYS A 206 -23.74 -0.59 14.23
N VAL A 207 -23.36 -0.07 15.41
CA VAL A 207 -23.92 -0.48 16.71
C VAL A 207 -25.20 0.31 16.96
#